data_AF-A0A2V6H0V7-F1
#
_entry.id   AF-A0A2V6H0V7-F1
#
_cell.length_a   1.000
_cell.length_b   1.000
_cell.length_c   1.000
_cell.angle_alpha   90.00
_cell.angle_beta   90.00
_cell.angle_gamma   90.00
#
_symmetry.space_group_name_H-M   'P 1'
#
loop_
_entity.id
_entity.type
_entity.pdbx_description
1 polymer ?
#
loop_
_entity_poly.entity_id
_entity_poly.type
_entity_poly.pdbx_seq_one_letter_code
_entity_poly.pdbx_strand_id
1 'polypeptide(L)'
;DHADVASVLNNLAVFYTNERRYSEAEKIHLRALAIRETVHPPTHPDIAQSKCNLAVVYHSRGDYARAAELYRASLKSWEEATDKPPEDYEIVASNYADLLRSLGKARKAHQLEVRARKKRRG
;
A
#
# COMPACT_ATOMS: atom_id res chain seq x y z
N ASP A 1 -5.75 22.69 4.09
CA ASP A 1 -4.29 22.52 4.10
C ASP A 1 -3.90 21.44 3.07
N HIS A 2 -2.63 21.28 2.71
CA HIS A 2 -2.22 20.32 1.66
C HIS A 2 -2.48 18.84 2.04
N ALA A 3 -2.45 18.52 3.34
CA ALA A 3 -2.75 17.17 3.84
C ALA A 3 -4.22 16.76 3.61
N ASP A 4 -5.17 17.68 3.79
CA ASP A 4 -6.60 17.42 3.56
C ASP A 4 -6.87 17.08 2.09
N VAL A 5 -6.16 17.77 1.18
CA VAL A 5 -6.25 17.51 -0.26
C VAL A 5 -5.77 16.09 -0.59
N ALA A 6 -4.66 15.63 -0.01
CA ALA A 6 -4.17 14.27 -0.23
C ALA A 6 -5.17 13.20 0.28
N SER A 7 -5.83 13.46 1.42
CA SER A 7 -6.85 12.57 1.98
C SER A 7 -8.12 12.50 1.10
N VAL A 8 -8.60 13.64 0.60
CA VAL A 8 -9.74 13.68 -0.33
C VAL A 8 -9.40 12.97 -1.64
N LEU A 9 -8.21 13.21 -2.21
CA LEU A 9 -7.74 12.53 -3.41
C LEU A 9 -7.64 11.01 -3.20
N ASN A 10 -7.15 10.58 -2.04
CA ASN A 10 -7.08 9.17 -1.70
C ASN A 10 -8.47 8.50 -1.75
N ASN A 11 -9.47 9.11 -1.15
CA ASN A 11 -10.83 8.57 -1.14
C ASN A 11 -11.45 8.54 -2.55
N LEU A 12 -11.21 9.56 -3.36
CA LEU A 12 -11.65 9.61 -4.75
C LEU A 12 -11.00 8.51 -5.60
N ALA A 13 -9.71 8.24 -5.41
CA ALA A 13 -9.01 7.17 -6.11
C ALA A 13 -9.50 5.77 -5.70
N VAL A 14 -9.82 5.57 -4.42
CA VAL A 14 -10.46 4.33 -3.93
C VAL A 14 -11.81 4.14 -4.61
N PHE A 15 -12.63 5.20 -4.70
CA PHE A 15 -13.90 5.15 -5.41
C PHE A 15 -13.71 4.72 -6.88
N TYR A 16 -12.77 5.31 -7.62
CA TYR A 16 -12.49 4.90 -9.00
C TYR A 16 -11.94 3.49 -9.14
N THR A 17 -11.18 3.00 -8.15
CA THR A 17 -10.72 1.61 -8.13
C THR A 17 -11.90 0.63 -8.05
N ASN A 18 -12.89 0.94 -7.21
CA ASN A 18 -14.11 0.13 -7.06
C ASN A 18 -14.96 0.14 -8.35
N GLU A 19 -14.99 1.26 -9.06
CA GLU A 19 -15.63 1.39 -10.38
C GLU A 19 -14.81 0.78 -11.53
N ARG A 20 -13.69 0.10 -11.23
CA ARG A 20 -12.74 -0.47 -12.21
C ARG A 20 -12.12 0.55 -13.16
N ARG A 21 -12.15 1.84 -12.80
CA ARG A 21 -11.55 2.96 -13.52
C ARG A 21 -10.09 3.13 -13.10
N TYR A 22 -9.28 2.13 -13.41
CA TYR A 22 -7.93 1.99 -12.86
C TYR A 22 -6.97 3.09 -13.31
N SER A 23 -7.11 3.61 -14.53
CA SER A 23 -6.23 4.67 -15.05
C SER A 23 -6.45 5.99 -14.31
N GLU A 24 -7.70 6.32 -14.00
CA GLU A 24 -8.06 7.50 -13.21
C GLU A 24 -7.66 7.34 -11.75
N ALA A 25 -7.89 6.16 -11.17
CA ALA A 25 -7.43 5.84 -9.81
C ALA A 25 -5.91 5.98 -9.68
N GLU A 26 -5.13 5.43 -10.62
CA GLU A 26 -3.67 5.53 -10.65
C GLU A 26 -3.21 7.00 -10.66
N LYS A 27 -3.73 7.81 -11.57
CA LYS A 27 -3.38 9.25 -11.67
C LYS A 27 -3.65 9.99 -10.36
N ILE A 28 -4.76 9.71 -9.70
CA ILE A 28 -5.15 10.39 -8.46
C ILE A 28 -4.31 9.91 -7.28
N HIS A 29 -4.05 8.60 -7.17
CA HIS A 29 -3.15 8.08 -6.13
C HIS A 29 -1.72 8.61 -6.28
N LEU A 30 -1.19 8.72 -7.51
CA LEU A 30 0.12 9.33 -7.76
C LEU A 30 0.16 10.79 -7.33
N ARG A 31 -0.91 11.56 -7.58
CA ARG A 31 -1.00 12.95 -7.13
C ARG A 31 -1.05 13.05 -5.59
N ALA A 32 -1.83 12.19 -4.94
CA ALA A 32 -1.90 12.15 -3.47
C ALA A 32 -0.54 11.77 -2.85
N LEU A 33 0.16 10.79 -3.45
CA LEU A 33 1.50 10.38 -3.04
C LEU A 33 2.50 11.53 -3.18
N ALA A 34 2.51 12.22 -4.32
CA ALA A 34 3.41 13.35 -4.54
C ALA A 34 3.20 14.47 -3.51
N ILE A 35 1.94 14.78 -3.16
CA ILE A 35 1.66 15.77 -2.10
C ILE A 35 2.25 15.30 -0.77
N ARG A 36 2.00 14.05 -0.37
CA ARG A 36 2.52 13.48 0.89
C ARG A 36 4.04 13.47 0.93
N GLU A 37 4.71 13.19 -0.19
CA GLU A 37 6.18 13.23 -0.31
C GLU A 37 6.77 14.64 -0.18
N THR A 38 6.00 15.70 -0.44
CA THR A 38 6.47 17.08 -0.22
C THR A 38 6.36 17.54 1.23
N VAL A 39 5.47 16.95 2.02
CA VAL A 39 5.17 17.40 3.39
C VAL A 39 5.69 16.45 4.47
N HIS A 40 6.08 15.23 4.10
CA HIS A 40 6.50 14.20 5.03
C HIS A 40 7.84 13.56 4.63
N PRO A 41 8.64 13.09 5.62
CA PRO A 41 9.81 12.27 5.32
C PRO A 41 9.40 10.96 4.64
N PRO A 42 10.26 10.33 3.82
CA PRO A 42 9.93 9.10 3.06
C PRO A 42 9.45 7.89 3.87
N THR A 43 9.73 7.89 5.18
CA THR A 43 9.33 6.86 6.15
C THR A 43 7.94 7.11 6.76
N HIS A 44 7.27 8.21 6.42
CA HIS A 44 6.00 8.55 7.05
C HIS A 44 4.89 7.54 6.70
N PRO A 45 4.06 7.15 7.70
CA PRO A 45 2.87 6.31 7.55
C PRO A 45 2.04 6.56 6.28
N ASP A 46 1.67 7.82 6.04
CA ASP A 46 0.86 8.24 4.90
C ASP A 46 1.48 7.91 3.54
N ILE A 47 2.80 7.98 3.41
CA ILE A 47 3.52 7.62 2.19
C ILE A 47 3.46 6.10 2.00
N ALA A 48 3.68 5.33 3.06
CA ALA A 48 3.57 3.88 3.02
C ALA A 48 2.14 3.44 2.64
N GLN A 49 1.11 4.08 3.21
CA GLN A 49 -0.29 3.81 2.87
C GLN A 49 -0.62 4.17 1.41
N SER A 50 -0.09 5.29 0.91
CA SER A 50 -0.28 5.71 -0.48
C SER A 50 0.29 4.68 -1.47
N LYS A 51 1.49 4.15 -1.18
CA LYS A 51 2.11 3.07 -1.97
C LYS A 51 1.26 1.79 -1.94
N CYS A 52 0.70 1.44 -0.78
CA CYS A 52 -0.21 0.29 -0.66
C CYS A 52 -1.47 0.47 -1.52
N ASN A 53 -2.12 1.62 -1.46
CA ASN A 53 -3.33 1.87 -2.24
C ASN A 53 -3.04 1.86 -3.75
N LEU A 54 -1.91 2.42 -4.17
CA LEU A 54 -1.47 2.34 -5.56
C LEU A 54 -1.19 0.88 -5.97
N ALA A 55 -0.59 0.07 -5.09
CA ALA A 55 -0.41 -1.37 -5.32
C ALA A 55 -1.73 -2.11 -5.53
N VAL A 56 -2.79 -1.74 -4.78
CA VAL A 56 -4.14 -2.29 -4.95
C VAL A 56 -4.67 -1.99 -6.35
N VAL A 57 -4.49 -0.79 -6.89
CA VAL A 57 -4.89 -0.45 -8.28
C VAL A 57 -4.20 -1.38 -9.29
N TYR A 58 -2.88 -1.54 -9.17
CA TYR A 58 -2.12 -2.43 -10.05
C TYR A 58 -2.54 -3.90 -9.87
N HIS A 59 -2.85 -4.32 -8.64
CA HIS A 59 -3.33 -5.67 -8.35
C HIS A 59 -4.69 -5.91 -9.03
N SER A 60 -5.66 -5.00 -8.86
CA SER A 60 -7.01 -5.12 -9.42
C SER A 60 -7.04 -5.11 -10.95
N ARG A 61 -6.09 -4.44 -11.61
CA ARG A 61 -5.98 -4.42 -13.08
C ARG A 61 -5.10 -5.53 -13.67
N GLY A 62 -4.57 -6.44 -12.84
CA GLY A 62 -3.77 -7.59 -13.28
C GLY A 62 -2.26 -7.32 -13.44
N ASP A 63 -1.76 -6.15 -13.09
CA ASP A 63 -0.35 -5.79 -13.14
C ASP A 63 0.38 -6.22 -11.85
N TYR A 64 0.46 -7.53 -11.67
CA TYR A 64 0.96 -8.13 -10.42
C TYR A 64 2.43 -7.82 -10.14
N ALA A 65 3.23 -7.54 -11.17
CA ALA A 65 4.63 -7.17 -11.01
C ALA A 65 4.75 -5.81 -10.30
N ARG A 66 4.09 -4.78 -10.82
CA ARG A 66 4.09 -3.44 -10.20
C ARG A 66 3.44 -3.44 -8.84
N ALA A 67 2.33 -4.17 -8.68
CA ALA A 67 1.69 -4.32 -7.37
C ALA A 67 2.65 -4.92 -6.32
N ALA A 68 3.36 -5.99 -6.67
CA ALA A 68 4.32 -6.62 -5.76
C ALA A 68 5.50 -5.70 -5.40
N GLU A 69 5.97 -4.85 -6.32
CA GLU A 69 7.00 -3.84 -6.03
C GLU A 69 6.50 -2.81 -5.02
N LEU A 70 5.30 -2.28 -5.22
CA LEU A 70 4.72 -1.26 -4.35
C LEU A 70 4.35 -1.77 -2.96
N TYR A 71 3.80 -2.99 -2.85
CA TYR A 71 3.57 -3.61 -1.55
C TYR A 71 4.89 -3.79 -0.78
N ARG A 72 5.96 -4.25 -1.44
CA ARG A 72 7.29 -4.37 -0.82
C ARG A 72 7.83 -3.01 -0.38
N ALA A 73 7.70 -1.99 -1.22
CA ALA A 73 8.13 -0.64 -0.88
C ALA A 73 7.34 -0.05 0.30
N SER A 74 6.03 -0.29 0.37
CA SER A 74 5.17 0.12 1.49
C SER A 74 5.58 -0.56 2.80
N LEU A 75 5.75 -1.89 2.81
CA LEU A 75 6.23 -2.63 3.97
C LEU A 75 7.60 -2.13 4.42
N LYS A 76 8.53 -1.90 3.49
CA LYS A 76 9.86 -1.37 3.79
C LYS A 76 9.79 0.01 4.47
N SER A 77 8.98 0.93 3.95
CA SER A 77 8.78 2.26 4.58
C SER A 77 8.31 2.14 6.02
N TRP A 78 7.36 1.23 6.30
CA TRP A 78 6.91 0.97 7.68
C TRP A 78 8.01 0.36 8.56
N GLU A 79 8.78 -0.59 8.03
CA GLU A 79 9.86 -1.25 8.77
C GLU A 79 11.03 -0.31 9.10
N GLU A 80 11.26 0.73 8.28
CA GLU A 80 12.26 1.78 8.52
C GLU A 80 11.75 2.87 9.47
N ALA A 81 10.44 3.08 9.55
CA ALA A 81 9.84 4.12 10.39
C ALA A 81 9.76 3.72 11.87
N THR A 82 9.57 2.44 12.16
CA THR A 82 9.33 1.95 13.51
C THR A 82 9.66 0.47 13.66
N ASP A 83 10.18 0.10 14.83
CA ASP A 83 10.38 -1.29 15.21
C ASP A 83 9.06 -2.04 15.42
N LYS A 84 8.02 -1.32 15.88
CA LYS A 84 6.68 -1.84 16.17
C LYS A 84 5.65 -1.13 15.28
N PRO A 85 5.39 -1.67 14.08
CA PRO A 85 4.50 -1.02 13.10
C PRO A 85 3.02 -1.08 13.54
N PRO A 86 2.19 -0.13 13.09
CA PRO A 86 0.77 -0.07 13.45
C PRO A 86 -0.06 -1.13 12.71
N GLU A 87 -1.37 -1.13 12.93
CA GLU A 87 -2.30 -2.09 12.30
C GLU A 87 -2.29 -2.02 10.77
N ASP A 88 -2.16 -0.83 10.17
CA ASP A 88 -2.11 -0.64 8.72
C ASP A 88 -1.01 -1.48 8.05
N TYR A 89 0.12 -1.72 8.74
CA TYR A 89 1.17 -2.59 8.23
C TYR A 89 0.71 -4.05 8.02
N GLU A 90 -0.15 -4.58 8.89
CA GLU A 90 -0.73 -5.92 8.68
C GLU A 90 -1.69 -5.93 7.49
N ILE A 91 -2.39 -4.82 7.20
CA ILE A 91 -3.23 -4.68 6.01
C ILE A 91 -2.38 -4.75 4.74
N VAL A 92 -1.26 -4.02 4.68
CA VAL A 92 -0.33 -4.10 3.53
C VAL A 92 0.17 -5.54 3.35
N ALA A 93 0.55 -6.20 4.45
CA ALA A 93 1.01 -7.58 4.42
C ALA A 93 -0.06 -8.56 3.92
N SER A 94 -1.32 -8.38 4.35
CA SER A 94 -2.46 -9.17 3.90
C SER A 94 -2.73 -8.99 2.40
N ASN A 95 -2.79 -7.74 1.92
CA ASN A 95 -3.02 -7.44 0.51
C ASN A 95 -1.91 -8.03 -0.38
N TYR A 96 -0.66 -8.00 0.08
CA TYR A 96 0.44 -8.63 -0.63
C TYR A 96 0.40 -10.15 -0.56
N ALA A 97 0.00 -10.71 0.58
CA ALA A 97 -0.22 -12.15 0.75
C ALA A 97 -1.30 -12.66 -0.21
N ASP A 98 -2.38 -11.92 -0.42
CA ASP A 98 -3.43 -12.25 -1.39
C ASP A 98 -2.91 -12.26 -2.82
N LEU A 99 -2.09 -11.28 -3.21
CA LEU A 99 -1.39 -11.31 -4.48
C LEU A 99 -0.46 -12.52 -4.59
N LEU A 100 0.27 -12.87 -3.53
CA LEU A 100 1.13 -14.06 -3.54
C LEU A 100 0.31 -15.34 -3.69
N ARG A 101 -0.87 -15.43 -3.07
CA ARG A 101 -1.79 -16.56 -3.24
C ARG A 101 -2.29 -16.66 -4.69
N SER A 102 -2.67 -15.54 -5.32
CA SER A 102 -3.13 -15.54 -6.72
C SER A 102 -2.04 -16.01 -7.69
N LEU A 103 -0.76 -15.84 -7.33
CA LEU A 103 0.40 -16.35 -8.06
C LEU A 103 0.82 -17.79 -7.68
N GLY A 104 0.02 -18.51 -6.89
CA GLY A 104 0.33 -19.87 -6.43
C GLY A 104 1.43 -19.95 -5.35
N LYS A 105 1.84 -18.82 -4.76
CA LYS A 105 2.92 -18.71 -3.76
C LYS A 105 2.37 -18.74 -2.33
N ALA A 106 1.44 -19.65 -2.04
CA ALA A 106 0.72 -19.73 -0.76
C ALA A 106 1.64 -19.81 0.47
N ARG A 107 2.75 -20.56 0.39
CA ARG A 107 3.74 -20.65 1.48
C ARG A 107 4.38 -19.29 1.79
N LYS A 108 4.71 -18.50 0.77
CA LYS A 108 5.29 -17.16 0.95
C LYS A 108 4.26 -16.19 1.53
N ALA A 109 3.01 -16.27 1.08
CA ALA A 109 1.89 -15.50 1.62
C ALA A 109 1.73 -15.73 3.13
N HIS A 110 1.67 -16.99 3.55
CA HIS A 110 1.53 -17.35 4.97
C HIS A 110 2.72 -16.87 5.81
N GLN A 111 3.95 -17.06 5.33
CA GLN A 111 5.15 -16.59 6.02
C GLN A 111 5.16 -15.07 6.20
N LEU A 112 4.71 -14.33 5.18
CA LEU A 112 4.61 -12.87 5.23
C LEU A 112 3.66 -12.41 6.34
N GLU A 113 2.45 -12.96 6.40
CA GLU A 113 1.45 -12.60 7.41
C GLU A 113 1.91 -12.95 8.83
N VAL A 114 2.51 -14.12 9.01
CA VAL A 114 3.07 -14.53 10.32
C VAL A 114 4.17 -13.58 10.77
N ARG A 115 5.10 -13.23 9.87
CA ARG A 115 6.16 -12.25 10.15
C ARG A 115 5.55 -10.89 10.51
N ALA A 116 4.54 -10.44 9.76
CA ALA A 116 3.92 -9.14 9.98
C ALA A 116 3.26 -9.06 11.37
N ARG A 117 2.46 -10.07 11.73
CA ARG A 117 1.83 -10.18 13.05
C ARG A 117 2.84 -10.25 14.19
N LYS A 118 3.91 -11.00 14.01
CA LYS A 118 4.99 -11.09 15.01
C LYS A 118 5.64 -9.72 15.21
N LYS A 119 5.94 -8.99 14.14
CA LYS A 119 6.59 -7.68 14.22
C LYS A 119 5.72 -6.63 14.91
N ARG A 120 4.40 -6.61 14.66
CA ARG A 120 3.48 -5.71 15.38
C ARG A 120 3.36 -6.05 16.88
N ARG A 121 3.39 -7.35 17.22
CA ARG A 121 3.16 -7.81 18.60
C ARG A 121 4.40 -7.73 19.49
N GLY A 122 5.60 -7.93 18.94
CA GLY A 122 6.88 -7.72 19.64
C GLY A 122 6.99 -6.31 20.15
#